data_AF-A0A945I3S2-F1
#
_entry.id   AF-A0A945I3S2-F1
#
_cell.length_a   1.000
_cell.length_b   1.000
_cell.length_c   1.000
_cell.angle_alpha   90.00
_cell.angle_beta   90.00
_cell.angle_gamma   90.00
#
_symmetry.space_group_name_H-M   'P 1'
#
loop_
_entity.id
_entity.type
_entity.pdbx_description
1 polymer ?
#
loop_
_entity_poly.entity_id
_entity_poly.type
_entity_poly.pdbx_seq_one_letter_code
_entity_poly.pdbx_strand_id
1 'polypeptide(L)'
;MKLWFRENVAHPLEAAIAWALNAFFAVLPVDWASALGGWMGRQLGPKLRVSQNARRELAIVFPELSADEIEVIVDRMWDNLGRTAGEHPHL
;
A
#
# COMPACT_ATOMS: atom_id res chain seq x y z
N MET A 1 -6.08 31.14 -8.26
CA MET A 1 -4.95 30.44 -8.91
C MET A 1 -4.70 29.04 -8.34
N LYS A 2 -4.57 28.85 -7.01
CA LYS A 2 -4.40 27.51 -6.40
C LYS A 2 -5.55 26.52 -6.67
N LEU A 3 -6.81 26.97 -6.62
CA LEU A 3 -7.98 26.12 -6.88
C LEU A 3 -8.06 25.68 -8.35
N TRP A 4 -7.91 26.63 -9.28
CA TRP A 4 -7.87 26.35 -10.71
C TRP A 4 -6.81 25.31 -11.11
N PHE A 5 -5.59 25.41 -10.55
CA PHE A 5 -4.54 24.42 -10.83
C PHE A 5 -4.90 23.02 -10.29
N ARG A 6 -5.52 22.92 -9.11
CA ARG A 6 -5.96 21.63 -8.57
C ARG A 6 -7.05 21.00 -9.44
N GLU A 7 -8.06 21.78 -9.79
CA GLU A 7 -9.22 21.32 -10.56
C GLU A 7 -8.88 20.95 -12.00
N ASN A 8 -8.00 21.73 -12.66
CA ASN A 8 -7.76 21.58 -14.09
C ASN A 8 -6.46 20.84 -14.44
N VAL A 9 -5.55 20.66 -13.46
CA VAL A 9 -4.26 19.99 -13.70
C VAL A 9 -4.03 18.85 -12.73
N ALA A 10 -4.06 19.12 -11.41
CA ALA A 10 -3.72 18.09 -10.43
C ALA A 10 -4.73 16.93 -10.41
N HIS A 11 -6.03 17.21 -10.33
CA HIS A 11 -7.06 16.16 -10.27
C HIS A 11 -7.16 15.33 -11.55
N PRO A 12 -7.14 15.91 -12.77
CA PRO A 12 -7.07 15.10 -13.99
C PRO A 12 -5.82 14.23 -14.05
N LEU A 13 -4.67 14.75 -13.58
CA LEU A 13 -3.42 13.98 -13.54
C LEU A 13 -3.48 12.84 -12.50
N GLU A 14 -3.98 13.10 -11.30
CA GLU A 14 -4.22 12.09 -10.26
C GLU A 14 -5.15 10.99 -10.80
N ALA A 15 -6.24 11.36 -11.47
CA ALA A 15 -7.17 10.43 -12.08
C ALA A 15 -6.51 9.62 -13.21
N ALA A 16 -5.73 10.25 -14.08
CA ALA A 16 -5.00 9.56 -15.15
C ALA A 16 -3.99 8.54 -14.59
N ILE A 17 -3.26 8.91 -13.54
CA ILE A 17 -2.32 8.00 -12.86
C ILE A 17 -3.08 6.84 -12.20
N ALA A 18 -4.16 7.11 -11.47
CA ALA A 18 -4.96 6.08 -10.83
C ALA A 18 -5.55 5.10 -11.86
N TRP A 19 -6.06 5.62 -12.97
CA TRP A 19 -6.61 4.80 -14.06
C TRP A 19 -5.53 3.96 -14.74
N ALA A 20 -4.35 4.54 -15.01
CA ALA A 20 -3.23 3.82 -15.58
C ALA A 20 -2.71 2.70 -14.66
N LEU A 21 -2.61 2.96 -13.35
CA LEU A 21 -2.23 1.92 -12.37
C LEU A 21 -3.29 0.82 -12.29
N ASN A 22 -4.56 1.19 -12.25
CA ASN A 22 -5.67 0.23 -12.21
C ASN A 22 -5.66 -0.66 -13.47
N ALA A 23 -5.56 -0.06 -14.66
CA ALA A 23 -5.47 -0.78 -15.92
C ALA A 23 -4.24 -1.68 -15.99
N PHE A 24 -3.08 -1.21 -15.52
CA PHE A 24 -1.85 -2.01 -15.46
C PHE A 24 -2.03 -3.28 -14.61
N PHE A 25 -2.63 -3.17 -13.43
CA PHE A 25 -2.89 -4.35 -12.59
C PHE A 25 -4.00 -5.23 -13.17
N ALA A 26 -5.04 -4.67 -13.80
CA ALA A 26 -6.14 -5.42 -14.40
C ALA A 26 -5.74 -6.28 -15.60
N VAL A 27 -4.66 -5.94 -16.31
CA VAL A 27 -4.17 -6.74 -17.45
C VAL A 27 -3.25 -7.89 -17.03
N LEU A 28 -2.76 -7.89 -15.80
CA LEU A 28 -1.93 -8.98 -15.27
C LEU A 28 -2.83 -10.16 -14.88
N PRO A 29 -2.33 -11.42 -14.93
CA PRO A 29 -2.97 -12.51 -14.20
C PRO A 29 -3.05 -12.17 -12.71
N VAL A 30 -4.16 -12.54 -12.06
CA VAL A 30 -4.41 -12.20 -10.63
C VAL A 30 -3.27 -12.63 -9.71
N ASP A 31 -2.66 -13.79 -9.95
CA ASP A 31 -1.50 -14.28 -9.17
C ASP A 31 -0.28 -13.36 -9.30
N TRP A 32 -0.05 -12.81 -10.50
CA TRP A 32 1.05 -11.88 -10.77
C TRP A 32 0.76 -10.50 -10.15
N ALA A 33 -0.47 -10.03 -10.27
CA ALA A 33 -0.93 -8.80 -9.65
C ALA A 33 -0.76 -8.85 -8.12
N SER A 34 -1.19 -9.96 -7.50
CA SER A 34 -1.00 -10.24 -6.08
C SER A 34 0.48 -10.27 -5.70
N ALA A 35 1.31 -11.06 -6.41
CA ALA A 35 2.73 -11.18 -6.10
C ALA A 35 3.49 -9.85 -6.20
N LEU A 36 3.23 -9.05 -7.25
CA LEU A 36 3.82 -7.74 -7.43
C LEU A 36 3.37 -6.78 -6.33
N GLY A 37 2.07 -6.74 -6.04
CA GLY A 37 1.50 -5.93 -4.98
C GLY A 37 2.13 -6.24 -3.61
N GLY A 38 2.21 -7.52 -3.24
CA GLY A 38 2.85 -7.95 -2.00
C GLY A 38 4.34 -7.61 -1.93
N TRP A 39 5.08 -7.80 -3.03
CA TRP A 39 6.48 -7.37 -3.11
C TRP A 39 6.63 -5.85 -2.89
N MET A 40 5.83 -5.02 -3.58
CA MET A 40 5.84 -3.57 -3.39
C MET A 40 5.50 -3.19 -1.95
N GLY A 41 4.49 -3.85 -1.38
CA GLY A 41 4.08 -3.70 0.03
C GLY A 41 5.25 -3.90 0.98
N ARG A 42 5.92 -5.06 0.92
CA ARG A 42 7.09 -5.36 1.79
C ARG A 42 8.27 -4.41 1.58
N GLN A 43 8.52 -3.97 0.34
CA GLN A 43 9.67 -3.11 0.05
C GLN A 43 9.49 -1.66 0.46
N LEU A 44 8.27 -1.13 0.35
CA LEU A 44 7.98 0.29 0.58
C LEU A 44 7.29 0.52 1.92
N GLY A 45 6.28 -0.29 2.22
CA GLY A 45 5.37 -0.14 3.33
C GLY A 45 6.04 0.03 4.70
N PRO A 46 6.87 -0.93 5.17
CA PRO A 46 7.52 -0.84 6.47
C PRO A 46 8.39 0.41 6.68
N LYS A 47 8.86 1.03 5.58
CA LYS A 47 9.69 2.24 5.57
C LYS A 47 8.89 3.54 5.61
N LEU A 48 7.57 3.49 5.36
CA LEU A 48 6.70 4.67 5.44
C LEU A 48 6.54 5.13 6.89
N ARG A 49 6.42 6.45 7.09
CA ARG A 49 6.22 7.04 8.43
C ARG A 49 4.98 6.49 9.14
N VAL A 50 3.92 6.15 8.40
CA VAL A 50 2.69 5.57 8.97
C VAL A 50 2.97 4.22 9.67
N SER A 51 3.99 3.48 9.25
CA SER A 51 4.40 2.21 9.88
C SER A 51 4.97 2.42 11.28
N GLN A 52 5.37 3.64 11.67
CA GLN A 52 5.72 3.95 13.05
C GLN A 52 4.49 3.90 13.97
N ASN A 53 3.31 4.27 13.46
CA ASN A 53 2.07 4.16 14.22
C ASN A 53 1.75 2.69 14.49
N ALA A 54 1.86 1.83 13.47
CA ALA A 54 1.63 0.40 13.62
C ALA A 54 2.56 -0.23 14.67
N ARG A 55 3.87 0.08 14.62
CA ARG A 55 4.84 -0.41 15.62
C ARG A 55 4.48 0.03 17.04
N ARG A 56 4.15 1.31 17.21
CA ARG A 56 3.78 1.89 18.50
C ARG A 56 2.50 1.26 19.04
N GLU A 57 1.48 1.10 18.20
CA GLU A 57 0.20 0.52 18.60
C GLU A 57 0.35 -0.96 18.95
N LEU A 58 1.11 -1.72 18.16
CA LEU A 58 1.41 -3.12 18.48
C LEU A 58 2.14 -3.25 19.82
N ALA A 59 3.15 -2.40 20.10
CA ALA A 59 3.86 -2.43 21.38
C ALA A 59 2.98 -2.05 22.59
N ILE A 60 1.96 -1.21 22.39
CA ILE A 60 1.02 -0.80 23.44
C ILE A 60 -0.02 -1.92 23.69
N VAL A 61 -0.56 -2.49 22.62
CA VAL A 61 -1.66 -3.47 22.70
C VAL A 61 -1.14 -4.87 23.07
N PHE A 62 0.06 -5.21 22.60
CA PHE A 62 0.70 -6.51 22.81
C PHE A 62 2.08 -6.32 23.46
N PRO A 63 2.13 -5.93 24.75
CA PRO A 63 3.38 -5.66 25.46
C PRO A 63 4.29 -6.89 25.61
N GLU A 64 3.77 -8.10 25.38
CA GLU A 64 4.52 -9.35 25.36
C GLU A 64 5.35 -9.57 24.08
N LEU A 65 5.06 -8.84 23.00
CA LEU A 65 5.79 -8.99 21.74
C LEU A 65 7.14 -8.27 21.79
N SER A 66 8.16 -8.97 21.31
CA SER A 66 9.47 -8.39 21.03
C SER A 66 9.41 -7.42 19.83
N ALA A 67 10.42 -6.56 19.72
CA ALA A 67 10.54 -5.66 18.58
C ALA A 67 10.62 -6.41 17.24
N ASP A 68 11.31 -7.56 17.20
CA ASP A 68 11.44 -8.38 15.98
C ASP A 68 10.09 -9.00 15.57
N GLU A 69 9.29 -9.47 16.53
CA GLU A 69 7.94 -9.98 16.25
C GLU A 69 7.02 -8.87 15.72
N ILE A 70 7.13 -7.66 16.27
CA ILE A 70 6.41 -6.48 15.76
C ILE A 70 6.83 -6.17 14.32
N GLU A 71 8.13 -6.21 13.99
CA GLU A 71 8.58 -6.00 12.61
C GLU A 71 8.05 -7.06 11.65
N VAL A 72 8.01 -8.33 12.06
CA VAL A 72 7.42 -9.42 11.26
C VAL A 72 5.93 -9.17 11.01
N ILE A 73 5.18 -8.69 12.00
CA ILE A 73 3.77 -8.35 11.84
C ILE A 73 3.61 -7.17 10.87
N VAL A 74 4.42 -6.13 11.02
CA VAL A 74 4.36 -4.94 10.14
C VAL A 74 4.70 -5.33 8.69
N ASP A 75 5.73 -6.15 8.46
CA ASP A 75 6.07 -6.65 7.12
C ASP A 75 4.91 -7.45 6.49
N ARG A 76 4.33 -8.40 7.24
CA ARG A 76 3.18 -9.20 6.79
C ARG A 76 1.92 -8.38 6.55
N MET A 77 1.68 -7.36 7.36
CA MET A 77 0.56 -6.43 7.18
C MET A 77 0.68 -5.70 5.85
N TRP A 78 1.88 -5.22 5.50
CA TRP A 78 2.14 -4.55 4.23
C TRP A 78 2.14 -5.49 3.04
N ASP A 79 2.63 -6.71 3.19
CA ASP A 79 2.50 -7.78 2.20
C ASP A 79 1.03 -8.02 1.84
N ASN A 80 0.19 -8.20 2.86
CA ASN A 80 -1.24 -8.41 2.68
C ASN A 80 -1.91 -7.19 2.03
N LEU A 81 -1.65 -5.97 2.53
CA LEU A 81 -2.23 -4.76 1.97
C LEU A 81 -1.83 -4.54 0.50
N GLY A 82 -0.57 -4.82 0.17
CA GLY A 82 -0.07 -4.74 -1.20
C GLY A 82 -0.75 -5.74 -2.13
N ARG A 83 -0.91 -7.00 -1.70
CA ARG A 83 -1.64 -8.03 -2.45
C ARG A 83 -3.08 -7.62 -2.71
N THR A 84 -3.80 -7.22 -1.66
CA THR A 84 -5.20 -6.78 -1.77
C THR A 84 -5.34 -5.59 -2.73
N ALA A 85 -4.40 -4.63 -2.69
CA ALA A 85 -4.42 -3.50 -3.62
C ALA A 85 -4.17 -3.91 -5.08
N GLY A 86 -3.25 -4.86 -5.31
CA GLY A 86 -2.96 -5.39 -6.65
C GLY A 86 -4.09 -6.26 -7.21
N GLU A 87 -4.78 -7.00 -6.35
CA GLU A 87 -5.92 -7.86 -6.70
C GLU A 87 -7.19 -7.05 -7.00
N HIS A 88 -7.37 -5.88 -6.36
CA HIS A 88 -8.60 -5.09 -6.43
C HIS A 88 -9.17 -4.84 -7.85
N PRO A 89 -8.36 -4.57 -8.90
CA PRO A 89 -8.89 -4.37 -10.26
C PRO A 89 -9.55 -5.59 -10.91
N HIS A 90 -9.48 -6.77 -10.27
CA HIS A 90 -10.08 -8.03 -10.74
C HIS A 90 -11.43 -8.34 -10.10
N LEU A 91 -11.89 -7.51 -9.15
CA LEU A 91 -13.17 -7.64 -8.45
C LEU A 91 -14.23 -6.78 -9.14
#